data_AF-A0A2V7FVV7-F1
#
_entry.id   AF-A0A2V7FVV7-F1
#
_cell.length_a   1.000
_cell.length_b   1.000
_cell.length_c   1.000
_cell.angle_alpha   90.00
_cell.angle_beta   90.00
_cell.angle_gamma   90.00
#
_symmetry.space_group_name_H-M   'P 1'
#
loop_
_entity.id
_entity.type
_entity.pdbx_description
1 polymer ?
#
loop_
_entity_poly.entity_id
_entity_poly.type
_entity_poly.pdbx_seq_one_letter_code
_entity_poly.pdbx_strand_id
1 'polypeptide(L)' 'MRPGSVVSVRRDKIAIVHPITGELLGELDEEVATGKVSEVRDKFSVVEIENLPSGAQVKVKDRVVVR' A
#
# COMPACT_ATOMS: atom_id res chain seq x y z
N MET A 1 -7.37 9.43 -10.88
CA MET A 1 -5.96 9.79 -10.65
C MET A 1 -5.51 10.75 -11.73
N ARG A 2 -4.46 11.55 -11.50
CA ARG A 2 -3.86 12.39 -12.54
C ARG A 2 -2.44 11.90 -12.83
N PRO A 3 -1.94 12.02 -14.07
CA PRO A 3 -0.53 11.81 -14.33
C PRO A 3 0.32 12.69 -13.41
N GLY A 4 1.37 12.11 -12.84
CA GLY A 4 2.25 12.76 -11.90
C GLY A 4 1.78 12.80 -10.43
N SER A 5 0.60 12.28 -10.11
CA SER A 5 0.19 12.09 -8.72
C SER A 5 1.10 11.08 -8.01
N VAL A 6 1.48 11.38 -6.77
CA VAL A 6 2.23 10.45 -5.92
C VAL A 6 1.22 9.53 -5.22
N VAL A 7 1.51 8.24 -5.20
CA VAL A 7 0.70 7.22 -4.55
C VAL A 7 1.53 6.44 -3.54
N SER A 8 0.88 6.06 -2.45
CA SER A 8 1.38 5.16 -1.44
C SER A 8 0.66 3.82 -1.58
N VAL A 9 1.42 2.74 -1.67
CA VAL A 9 0.91 1.36 -1.65
C VAL A 9 1.00 0.87 -0.22
N ARG A 10 -0.15 0.51 0.35
CA ARG A 10 -0.30 0.08 1.73
C ARG A 10 -0.89 -1.31 1.78
N ARG A 11 -0.48 -2.11 2.76
CA ARG A 11 -1.10 -3.41 3.01
C ARG A 11 -2.12 -3.27 4.13
N ASP A 12 -3.37 -3.64 3.84
CA ASP A 12 -4.41 -3.64 4.86
C ASP A 12 -4.00 -4.57 6.02
N LYS A 13 -4.25 -4.05 7.22
CA LYS A 13 -3.66 -4.44 8.50
C LYS A 13 -3.90 -5.90 8.84
N ILE A 14 -2.87 -6.56 9.38
CA ILE A 14 -3.07 -7.80 10.14
C ILE A 14 -3.39 -7.35 11.57
N ALA A 15 -4.58 -7.67 12.06
CA ALA A 15 -4.95 -7.42 13.46
C ALA A 15 -3.99 -8.19 14.36
N ILE A 16 -3.25 -7.47 15.20
CA ILE A 16 -2.42 -8.12 16.21
C ILE A 16 -3.34 -8.45 17.37
N VAL A 17 -3.67 -9.74 17.50
CA VAL A 17 -4.51 -10.25 18.58
C VAL A 17 -3.67 -11.02 19.57
N HIS A 18 -3.92 -10.82 20.85
CA HIS A 18 -3.26 -11.60 21.88
C HIS A 18 -3.76 -13.06 21.81
N PRO A 19 -2.86 -14.06 21.67
CA PRO A 19 -3.27 -15.44 21.39
C PRO A 19 -4.06 -16.10 22.53
N ILE A 20 -3.94 -15.58 23.75
CA ILE A 20 -4.61 -16.11 24.95
C ILE A 20 -5.88 -15.33 25.31
N THR A 21 -5.84 -13.99 25.35
CA THR A 21 -6.97 -13.15 25.78
C THR A 21 -7.90 -12.74 24.65
N GLY A 22 -7.47 -12.85 23.38
CA GLY A 22 -8.22 -12.37 22.22
C GLY A 22 -8.28 -10.84 22.11
N GLU A 23 -7.53 -10.11 22.95
CA GLU A 23 -7.51 -8.66 22.96
C GLU A 23 -6.82 -8.11 21.70
N LEU A 24 -7.43 -7.07 21.11
CA LEU A 24 -6.86 -6.35 19.96
C LEU A 24 -5.75 -5.43 20.45
N LEU A 25 -4.50 -5.79 20.18
CA LEU A 25 -3.31 -5.03 20.62
C LEU A 25 -2.98 -3.86 19.68
N GLY A 26 -3.54 -3.86 18.48
CA GLY A 26 -3.39 -2.78 17.51
C GLY A 26 -3.47 -3.25 16.07
N GLU A 27 -3.15 -2.34 15.17
CA GLU A 27 -3.18 -2.55 13.74
C GLU A 27 -1.86 -2.09 13.13
N LEU A 28 -1.12 -2.98 12.47
CA LEU A 28 0.11 -2.61 11.77
C LEU A 28 -0.24 -2.04 10.39
N ASP A 29 -0.15 -0.72 10.22
CA ASP A 29 -0.27 -0.04 8.93
C ASP A 29 1.12 0.08 8.31
N GLU A 30 1.39 -0.73 7.29
CA GLU A 30 2.69 -0.76 6.61
C GLU A 30 2.59 -0.13 5.22
N GLU A 31 3.36 0.94 5.00
CA GLU A 31 3.63 1.47 3.68
C GLU A 31 4.63 0.55 2.97
N VAL A 32 4.14 -0.18 1.97
CA VAL A 32 4.89 -1.20 1.24
C VAL A 32 5.73 -0.57 0.13
N ALA A 33 5.23 0.47 -0.51
CA ALA A 33 5.94 1.17 -1.59
C ALA A 33 5.36 2.57 -1.82
N THR A 34 6.15 3.43 -2.44
CA THR A 34 5.66 4.70 -2.99
C THR A 34 6.00 4.80 -4.46
N GLY A 35 5.16 5.48 -5.22
CA GLY A 35 5.39 5.66 -6.65
C GLY A 35 4.62 6.83 -7.23
N LYS A 36 4.86 7.07 -8.51
CA LYS A 36 4.25 8.16 -9.26
C LYS A 36 3.43 7.60 -10.41
N VAL A 37 2.23 8.15 -10.62
CA VAL A 37 1.38 7.76 -11.74
C VAL A 37 2.02 8.23 -13.05
N SER A 38 2.43 7.29 -13.91
CA SER A 38 3.02 7.57 -15.21
C SER A 38 1.95 7.70 -16.30
N GLU A 39 0.98 6.78 -16.31
CA GLU A 39 -0.13 6.76 -17.28
C GLU A 39 -1.48 6.64 -16.59
N VAL A 40 -2.48 7.35 -17.11
CA VAL A 40 -3.88 7.18 -16.71
C VAL A 40 -4.67 6.72 -17.93
N ARG A 41 -5.35 5.59 -17.80
CA ARG A 41 -6.28 5.05 -18.80
C ARG A 41 -7.69 5.04 -18.21
N ASP A 42 -8.69 4.72 -19.03
CA ASP A 42 -10.10 4.79 -18.63
C ASP A 42 -10.47 3.89 -17.45
N LYS A 43 -9.81 2.73 -17.32
CA LYS A 43 -10.14 1.70 -16.30
C LYS A 43 -9.04 1.45 -15.28
N PHE A 44 -7.81 1.90 -15.54
CA PHE A 44 -6.67 1.68 -14.66
C PHE A 44 -5.61 2.77 -14.87
N SER A 45 -4.67 2.87 -13.95
CA SER A 45 -3.52 3.75 -14.05
C SER A 45 -2.25 2.94 -13.86
N VAL A 46 -1.17 3.33 -14.54
CA VAL A 46 0.15 2.74 -14.39
C VAL A 46 0.93 3.62 -13.43
N VAL A 47 1.57 2.99 -12.46
CA VAL A 47 2.38 3.65 -11.43
C VAL A 47 3.80 3.14 -11.55
N GLU A 48 4.74 4.05 -11.65
CA GLU A 48 6.16 3.77 -11.54
C GLU A 48 6.56 3.80 -10.06
N ILE A 49 7.09 2.70 -9.54
CA ILE A 49 7.49 2.58 -8.13
C ILE A 49 8.84 3.28 -7.96
N GLU A 50 8.86 4.33 -7.14
CA GLU A 50 10.07 5.12 -6.84
C GLU A 50 10.80 4.59 -5.60
N ASN A 51 10.05 4.06 -4.63
CA ASN A 51 10.61 3.52 -3.40
C ASN A 51 9.95 2.19 -3.05
N LEU A 52 10.78 1.17 -2.86
CA LEU A 52 10.41 -0.14 -2.36
C LEU A 52 11.43 -0.50 -1.25
N PRO A 53 11.03 -0.45 0.04
CA PRO A 53 11.91 -0.84 1.14
C PRO A 53 12.49 -2.24 0.94
N SER A 54 13.70 -2.47 1.43
CA SER A 54 14.36 -3.78 1.30
C SER A 54 13.54 -4.88 1.96
N GLY A 55 13.23 -5.95 1.21
CA GLY A 55 12.39 -7.06 1.65
C GLY A 55 10.88 -6.81 1.50
N ALA A 56 10.46 -5.60 1.14
CA ALA A 56 9.07 -5.32 0.79
C ALA A 56 8.76 -5.83 -0.62
N GLN A 57 7.53 -6.31 -0.80
CA GLN A 57 7.02 -6.72 -2.10
C GLN A 57 5.57 -6.27 -2.22
N VAL A 58 5.25 -5.60 -3.33
CA VAL A 58 3.88 -5.28 -3.70
C VAL A 58 3.14 -6.55 -4.07
N LYS A 59 1.98 -6.78 -3.46
CA LYS A 59 1.10 -7.92 -3.70
C LYS A 59 -0.22 -7.47 -4.31
N VAL A 60 -0.86 -8.39 -5.02
CA VAL A 60 -2.22 -8.17 -5.51
C VAL A 60 -3.14 -7.94 -4.31
N LYS A 61 -4.04 -6.96 -4.43
CA LYS A 61 -4.93 -6.44 -3.35
C LYS A 61 -4.27 -5.53 -2.32
N ASP A 62 -2.99 -5.18 -2.47
CA ASP A 62 -2.47 -4.04 -1.71
C ASP A 62 -3.26 -2.78 -2.08
N ARG A 63 -3.58 -1.98 -1.07
CA ARG A 63 -4.41 -0.80 -1.19
C ARG A 63 -3.56 0.38 -1.65
N VAL A 64 -4.00 1.04 -2.71
CA VAL A 64 -3.31 2.25 -3.23
C VAL A 64 -4.04 3.49 -2.75
N VAL A 65 -3.29 4.42 -2.15
CA VAL A 65 -3.79 5.70 -1.63
C VAL A 65 -3.07 6.83 -2.35
N VAL A 66 -3.80 7.81 -2.85
CA VAL A 66 -3.21 9.03 -3.44
C VAL A 66 -2.76 9.94 -2.30
N ARG A 67 -1.52 10.42 -2.36
CA ARG A 67 -0.94 11.35 -1.39
C ARG A 67 -1.27 12.80 -1.74
#